data_AF-A0A427Y0M7-F1
#
_entry.id   AF-A0A427Y0M7-F1
#
_cell.length_a   1.000
_cell.length_b   1.000
_cell.length_c   1.000
_cell.angle_alpha   90.00
_cell.angle_beta   90.00
_cell.angle_gamma   90.00
#
_symmetry.space_group_name_H-M   'P 1'
#
loop_
_entity.id
_entity.type
_entity.pdbx_description
1 polymer ?
#
loop_
_entity_poly.entity_id
_entity_poly.type
_entity_poly.pdbx_seq_one_letter_code
_entity_poly.pdbx_strand_id
1 'polypeptide(L)'
;MSVVGHQPPAETVLGVKTILSFIATSVCPPPDNTSPSTQARSNFLLAVQKEAFERVLSAIIVPAMPLASGDLPVWLQLVHQAAASEEELQPAGATIAVLRQFVDQEAGGRWLSKRRQALLRKARRIIYNDWKLSGFRQVDIATPTTEEAAVTHVGPEEAAIAADKVLDDELDNDDDGWGFDDKPSEESKATQGNPEDDSSGWDFDDVATPIAPPPVVNSKPTRVAKRLGKRAKQSESVDTPQSLPSTPPREEEPVLQPRAVVTPSPPAPQRHWRRVSLVCDEVVTMANDAAAEMYAVPSLSINDASFASLESGMADQLAEVLDFIRATTPVANLEYAKTSTAVLQLSNDFAYIGETLHVSPALAIVSSILSGTHHFVDTSSETVFAPAQQAINRLVVYAKQLAVDLDPLFDSQRRDNLLGGVVEAIAVSVVDDILALEDITEAESEKIGLLVGELESLDSQFMGGSDVSAIATFVPHWLKLCYTNEILRANLVDITYLFESGSLVDFTPQELDRLVRALFADSQKRTTLLEKIGF
;
A
#
# COMPACT_ATOMS: atom_id res chain seq x y z
N MET A 1 -38.53 4.60 -34.97
CA MET A 1 -39.80 4.71 -34.24
C MET A 1 -39.49 5.39 -32.93
N SER A 2 -39.91 6.64 -32.81
CA SER A 2 -39.46 7.62 -31.83
C SER A 2 -40.46 7.72 -30.67
N VAL A 3 -39.92 7.85 -29.46
CA VAL A 3 -40.53 8.48 -28.27
C VAL A 3 -41.88 7.90 -27.81
N VAL A 4 -41.85 6.73 -27.19
CA VAL A 4 -42.79 6.42 -26.09
C VAL A 4 -42.10 6.91 -24.83
N GLY A 5 -42.63 7.97 -24.20
CA GLY A 5 -42.14 8.44 -22.92
C GLY A 5 -42.09 7.27 -21.94
N HIS A 6 -40.89 6.88 -21.51
CA HIS A 6 -40.73 5.86 -20.48
C HIS A 6 -41.31 6.42 -19.19
N GLN A 7 -42.51 5.97 -18.85
CA GLN A 7 -43.10 6.22 -17.55
C GLN A 7 -42.14 5.66 -16.48
N PRO A 8 -41.90 6.35 -15.35
CA PRO A 8 -40.93 5.89 -14.36
C PRO A 8 -41.31 4.50 -13.84
N PRO A 9 -40.32 3.64 -13.52
CA PRO A 9 -40.56 2.26 -13.09
C PRO A 9 -41.56 2.16 -11.92
N ALA A 10 -41.50 3.09 -10.98
CA ALA A 10 -42.39 3.15 -9.82
C ALA A 10 -43.86 3.33 -10.20
N GLU A 11 -44.15 4.24 -11.14
CA GLU A 11 -45.51 4.46 -11.63
C GLU A 11 -46.03 3.26 -12.43
N THR A 12 -45.14 2.57 -13.16
CA THR A 12 -45.51 1.38 -13.91
C THR A 12 -45.88 0.23 -12.97
N VAL A 13 -45.12 0.03 -11.88
CA VAL A 13 -45.44 -0.95 -10.83
C VAL A 13 -46.79 -0.62 -10.17
N LEU A 14 -47.05 0.66 -9.87
CA LEU A 14 -48.32 1.11 -9.33
C LEU A 14 -49.48 0.85 -10.30
N GLY A 15 -49.28 1.11 -11.59
CA GLY A 15 -50.27 0.81 -12.64
C GLY A 15 -50.62 -0.67 -12.72
N VAL A 16 -49.61 -1.56 -12.63
CA VAL A 16 -49.84 -3.02 -12.57
C VAL A 16 -50.62 -3.39 -11.31
N LYS A 17 -50.31 -2.80 -10.15
CA LYS A 17 -51.09 -3.00 -8.91
C LYS A 17 -52.56 -2.59 -9.11
N THR A 18 -52.83 -1.44 -9.70
CA THR A 18 -54.21 -0.96 -9.97
C THR A 18 -54.97 -1.89 -10.92
N ILE A 19 -54.31 -2.43 -11.95
CA ILE A 19 -54.94 -3.38 -12.87
C ILE A 19 -55.25 -4.70 -12.15
N LEU A 20 -54.31 -5.22 -11.36
CA LEU A 20 -54.52 -6.47 -10.61
C LEU A 20 -55.61 -6.32 -9.55
N SER A 21 -55.67 -5.17 -8.86
CA SER A 21 -56.75 -4.89 -7.90
C SER A 21 -58.11 -4.75 -8.59
N PHE A 22 -58.15 -4.14 -9.77
CA PHE A 22 -59.37 -4.07 -10.58
C PHE A 22 -59.84 -5.47 -11.02
N ILE A 23 -58.94 -6.34 -11.47
CA ILE A 23 -59.27 -7.72 -11.85
C ILE A 23 -59.82 -8.48 -10.63
N ALA A 24 -59.17 -8.35 -9.48
CA ALA A 24 -59.59 -9.01 -8.24
C ALA A 24 -60.93 -8.50 -7.68
N THR A 25 -61.23 -7.21 -7.83
CA THR A 25 -62.45 -6.60 -7.25
C THR A 25 -63.64 -6.58 -8.21
N SER A 26 -63.40 -6.33 -9.50
CA SER A 26 -64.44 -6.03 -10.48
C SER A 26 -64.70 -7.18 -11.46
N VAL A 27 -63.66 -7.94 -11.82
CA VAL A 27 -63.77 -9.04 -12.79
C VAL A 27 -64.02 -10.39 -12.08
N CYS A 28 -63.42 -10.59 -10.91
CA CYS A 28 -63.53 -11.81 -10.11
C CYS A 28 -63.75 -11.50 -8.61
N PRO A 29 -64.88 -10.87 -8.22
CA PRO A 29 -65.14 -10.47 -6.84
C PRO A 29 -65.13 -11.65 -5.85
N PRO A 30 -64.80 -11.40 -4.57
CA PRO A 30 -64.74 -12.44 -3.55
C PRO A 30 -66.10 -13.12 -3.38
N PRO A 31 -66.14 -14.46 -3.22
CA PRO A 31 -67.38 -15.23 -3.23
C PRO A 31 -68.16 -15.10 -1.91
N ASP A 32 -69.49 -15.20 -2.02
CA ASP A 32 -70.32 -15.68 -0.90
C ASP A 32 -69.99 -17.17 -0.65
N ASN A 33 -69.72 -17.52 0.61
CA ASN A 33 -68.93 -18.66 1.11
C ASN A 33 -69.38 -20.12 0.77
N THR A 34 -70.03 -20.43 -0.36
CA THR A 34 -70.72 -21.74 -0.52
C THR A 34 -70.62 -22.45 -1.88
N SER A 35 -69.64 -22.20 -2.75
CA SER A 35 -69.53 -22.96 -4.03
C SER A 35 -68.15 -23.54 -4.40
N PRO A 36 -68.08 -24.73 -5.02
CA PRO A 36 -66.84 -25.33 -5.53
C PRO A 36 -66.19 -24.53 -6.68
N SER A 37 -66.90 -23.54 -7.24
CA SER A 37 -66.35 -22.59 -8.23
C SER A 37 -65.36 -21.58 -7.63
N THR A 38 -65.32 -21.46 -6.29
CA THR A 38 -64.42 -20.57 -5.54
C THR A 38 -62.95 -20.96 -5.69
N GLN A 39 -62.63 -22.26 -5.68
CA GLN A 39 -61.24 -22.73 -5.73
C GLN A 39 -60.61 -22.57 -7.12
N ALA A 40 -61.38 -22.78 -8.20
CA ALA A 40 -60.90 -22.55 -9.56
C ALA A 40 -60.60 -21.06 -9.82
N ARG A 41 -61.41 -20.16 -9.25
CA ARG A 41 -61.22 -18.70 -9.35
C ARG A 41 -60.02 -18.20 -8.56
N SER A 42 -59.84 -18.68 -7.32
CA SER A 42 -58.65 -18.36 -6.54
C SER A 42 -57.38 -18.82 -7.25
N ASN A 43 -57.39 -20.04 -7.82
CA ASN A 43 -56.25 -20.56 -8.58
C ASN A 43 -55.95 -19.74 -9.84
N PHE A 44 -56.99 -19.27 -10.56
CA PHE A 44 -56.83 -18.39 -11.71
C PHE A 44 -56.23 -17.04 -11.31
N LEU A 45 -56.75 -16.38 -10.27
CA LEU A 45 -56.22 -15.12 -9.78
C LEU A 45 -54.76 -15.25 -9.32
N LEU A 46 -54.44 -16.33 -8.60
CA LEU A 46 -53.06 -16.63 -8.19
C LEU A 46 -52.13 -16.79 -9.40
N ALA A 47 -52.57 -17.51 -10.44
CA ALA A 47 -51.77 -17.70 -11.65
C ALA A 47 -51.53 -16.38 -12.40
N VAL A 48 -52.56 -15.53 -12.53
CA VAL A 48 -52.45 -14.22 -13.19
C VAL A 48 -51.56 -13.28 -12.40
N GLN A 49 -51.72 -13.22 -11.07
CA GLN A 49 -50.88 -12.39 -10.19
C GLN A 49 -49.41 -12.86 -10.25
N LYS A 50 -49.16 -14.17 -10.16
CA LYS A 50 -47.82 -14.73 -10.24
C LYS A 50 -47.13 -14.37 -11.57
N GLU A 51 -47.78 -14.63 -12.70
CA GLU A 51 -47.22 -14.28 -14.02
C GLU A 51 -47.02 -12.76 -14.15
N ALA A 52 -47.95 -11.94 -13.67
CA ALA A 52 -47.81 -10.48 -13.69
C ALA A 52 -46.58 -10.02 -12.89
N PHE A 53 -46.36 -10.56 -11.68
CA PHE A 53 -45.19 -10.21 -10.88
C PHE A 53 -43.88 -10.75 -11.46
N GLU A 54 -43.88 -11.92 -12.11
CA GLU A 54 -42.72 -12.42 -12.88
C GLU A 54 -42.39 -11.49 -14.06
N ARG A 55 -43.41 -10.93 -14.73
CA ARG A 55 -43.22 -9.92 -15.79
C ARG A 55 -42.72 -8.59 -15.25
N VAL A 56 -43.24 -8.12 -14.12
CA VAL A 56 -42.73 -6.92 -13.45
C VAL A 56 -41.26 -7.10 -13.06
N LEU A 57 -40.90 -8.27 -12.53
CA LEU A 57 -39.53 -8.59 -12.17
C LEU A 57 -38.60 -8.55 -13.38
N SER A 58 -38.94 -9.27 -14.45
CA SER A 58 -38.09 -9.45 -15.64
C SER A 58 -38.04 -8.22 -16.57
N ALA A 59 -39.15 -7.49 -16.72
CA ALA A 59 -39.25 -6.38 -17.67
C ALA A 59 -39.00 -4.99 -17.05
N ILE A 60 -39.18 -4.84 -15.73
CA ILE A 60 -39.07 -3.54 -15.05
C ILE A 60 -37.93 -3.55 -14.02
N ILE A 61 -38.01 -4.43 -13.02
CA ILE A 61 -37.11 -4.39 -11.86
C ILE A 61 -35.66 -4.75 -12.23
N VAL A 62 -35.46 -5.86 -12.95
CA VAL A 62 -34.11 -6.32 -13.35
C VAL A 62 -33.44 -5.36 -14.36
N PRO A 63 -34.13 -4.86 -15.39
CA PRO A 63 -33.56 -3.86 -16.29
C PRO A 63 -33.22 -2.53 -15.60
N ALA A 64 -34.06 -2.06 -14.67
CA ALA A 64 -33.86 -0.82 -13.92
C ALA A 64 -32.74 -0.88 -12.85
N MET A 65 -32.14 -2.05 -12.64
CA MET A 65 -31.08 -2.26 -11.66
C MET A 65 -29.86 -1.36 -11.95
N PRO A 66 -29.36 -0.57 -10.98
CA PRO A 66 -28.24 0.35 -11.19
C PRO A 66 -26.91 -0.40 -11.31
N LEU A 67 -25.92 0.27 -11.91
CA LEU A 67 -24.53 -0.21 -11.94
C LEU A 67 -23.69 0.37 -10.80
N ALA A 68 -23.94 1.62 -10.43
CA ALA A 68 -23.27 2.30 -9.32
C ALA A 68 -23.87 1.88 -7.98
N SER A 69 -23.03 1.76 -6.95
CA SER A 69 -23.48 1.44 -5.59
C SER A 69 -24.31 2.57 -4.96
N GLY A 70 -24.05 3.83 -5.31
CA GLY A 70 -24.77 5.00 -4.78
C GLY A 70 -26.26 5.05 -5.13
N ASP A 71 -26.66 4.49 -6.27
CA ASP A 71 -28.08 4.45 -6.71
C ASP A 71 -28.83 3.22 -6.18
N LEU A 72 -28.13 2.31 -5.50
CA LEU A 72 -28.68 1.05 -4.99
C LEU A 72 -29.83 1.26 -3.99
N PRO A 73 -29.76 2.20 -3.02
CA PRO A 73 -30.87 2.44 -2.09
C PRO A 73 -32.16 2.88 -2.78
N VAL A 74 -32.05 3.72 -3.83
CA VAL A 74 -33.22 4.20 -4.60
C VAL A 74 -33.87 3.03 -5.35
N TRP A 75 -33.07 2.15 -5.94
CA TRP A 75 -33.59 0.96 -6.58
C TRP A 75 -34.21 -0.02 -5.57
N LEU A 76 -33.61 -0.23 -4.40
CA LEU A 76 -34.17 -1.07 -3.36
C LEU A 76 -35.53 -0.57 -2.87
N GLN A 77 -35.72 0.75 -2.73
CA GLN A 77 -37.03 1.31 -2.41
C GLN A 77 -38.09 0.93 -3.46
N LEU A 78 -37.75 0.96 -4.76
CA LEU A 78 -38.65 0.51 -5.82
C LEU A 78 -39.00 -0.98 -5.67
N VAL A 79 -38.02 -1.84 -5.38
CA VAL A 79 -38.27 -3.29 -5.24
C VAL A 79 -39.11 -3.58 -3.99
N HIS A 80 -38.85 -2.89 -2.89
CA HIS A 80 -39.63 -3.00 -1.64
C HIS A 80 -41.08 -2.54 -1.84
N GLN A 81 -41.30 -1.45 -2.57
CA GLN A 81 -42.66 -1.00 -2.95
C GLN A 81 -43.39 -2.03 -3.82
N ALA A 82 -42.67 -2.67 -4.75
CA ALA A 82 -43.23 -3.72 -5.58
C ALA A 82 -43.58 -4.98 -4.75
N ALA A 83 -42.72 -5.38 -3.82
CA ALA A 83 -42.96 -6.50 -2.91
C ALA A 83 -44.12 -6.22 -1.93
N ALA A 84 -44.24 -4.99 -1.41
CA ALA A 84 -45.38 -4.59 -0.60
C ALA A 84 -46.71 -4.64 -1.38
N SER A 85 -46.67 -4.32 -2.67
CA SER A 85 -47.82 -4.43 -3.57
C SER A 85 -48.22 -5.89 -3.82
N GLU A 86 -47.26 -6.81 -3.83
CA GLU A 86 -47.50 -8.25 -3.89
C GLU A 86 -48.21 -8.75 -2.62
N GLU A 87 -47.75 -8.34 -1.44
CA GLU A 87 -48.34 -8.72 -0.15
C GLU A 87 -49.79 -8.22 0.00
N GLU A 88 -50.07 -6.97 -0.38
CA GLU A 88 -51.41 -6.37 -0.28
C GLU A 88 -52.44 -7.06 -1.20
N LEU A 89 -51.99 -7.68 -2.30
CA LEU A 89 -52.85 -8.33 -3.29
C LEU A 89 -53.04 -9.84 -3.04
N GLN A 90 -52.46 -10.39 -1.96
CA GLN A 90 -52.57 -11.82 -1.65
C GLN A 90 -54.01 -12.22 -1.25
N PRO A 91 -54.60 -13.26 -1.88
CA PRO A 91 -55.85 -13.82 -1.42
C PRO A 91 -55.66 -14.64 -0.13
N ALA A 92 -56.67 -14.63 0.76
CA ALA A 92 -56.61 -15.30 2.05
C ALA A 92 -56.26 -16.80 1.91
N GLY A 93 -55.11 -17.20 2.46
CA GLY A 93 -54.66 -18.60 2.52
C GLY A 93 -53.69 -19.05 1.41
N ALA A 94 -53.23 -18.17 0.52
CA ALA A 94 -52.21 -18.49 -0.48
C ALA A 94 -51.09 -17.43 -0.52
N THR A 95 -49.85 -17.91 -0.56
CA THR A 95 -48.66 -17.05 -0.53
C THR A 95 -48.04 -16.96 -1.92
N ILE A 96 -48.13 -15.79 -2.55
CA ILE A 96 -47.30 -15.44 -3.72
C ILE A 96 -46.14 -14.63 -3.17
N ALA A 97 -44.91 -15.12 -3.39
CA ALA A 97 -43.70 -14.49 -2.88
C ALA A 97 -42.64 -14.33 -3.97
N VAL A 98 -43.03 -14.01 -5.21
CA VAL A 98 -42.08 -13.85 -6.32
C VAL A 98 -41.15 -12.67 -6.06
N LEU A 99 -41.69 -11.50 -5.74
CA LEU A 99 -40.90 -10.29 -5.51
C LEU A 99 -40.27 -10.30 -4.13
N ARG A 100 -40.98 -10.81 -3.12
CA ARG A 100 -40.41 -10.98 -1.77
C ARG A 100 -39.22 -11.92 -1.76
N GLN A 101 -39.33 -13.11 -2.38
CA GLN A 101 -38.22 -14.05 -2.50
C GLN A 101 -37.05 -13.44 -3.28
N PHE A 102 -37.34 -12.66 -4.34
CA PHE A 102 -36.30 -11.97 -5.09
C PHE A 102 -35.51 -10.99 -4.21
N VAL A 103 -36.17 -10.13 -3.42
CA VAL A 103 -35.50 -9.18 -2.50
C VAL A 103 -34.66 -9.93 -1.46
N ASP A 104 -35.25 -10.95 -0.84
CA ASP A 104 -34.63 -11.62 0.30
C ASP A 104 -33.46 -12.53 -0.12
N GLN A 105 -33.47 -13.11 -1.34
CA GLN A 105 -32.50 -14.14 -1.75
C GLN A 105 -31.65 -13.77 -2.98
N GLU A 106 -32.22 -13.10 -4.00
CA GLU A 106 -31.58 -12.99 -5.32
C GLU A 106 -31.05 -11.59 -5.65
N ALA A 107 -31.63 -10.53 -5.09
CA ALA A 107 -31.39 -9.16 -5.50
C ALA A 107 -29.89 -8.78 -5.43
N GLY A 108 -29.23 -9.05 -4.30
CA GLY A 108 -27.80 -8.80 -4.14
C GLY A 108 -26.92 -9.61 -5.09
N GLY A 109 -27.19 -10.91 -5.25
CA GLY A 109 -26.45 -11.77 -6.18
C GLY A 109 -26.59 -11.35 -7.65
N ARG A 110 -27.80 -10.94 -8.07
CA ARG A 110 -28.03 -10.44 -9.44
C ARG A 110 -27.37 -9.09 -9.68
N TRP A 111 -27.41 -8.20 -8.69
CA TRP A 111 -26.72 -6.91 -8.77
C TRP A 111 -25.20 -7.10 -8.88
N LEU A 112 -24.62 -7.94 -8.02
CA LEU A 112 -23.21 -8.32 -8.07
C LEU A 112 -22.85 -8.90 -9.44
N SER A 113 -23.68 -9.81 -9.98
CA SER A 113 -23.46 -10.37 -11.32
C SER A 113 -23.49 -9.31 -12.43
N LYS A 114 -24.44 -8.36 -12.38
CA LYS A 114 -24.56 -7.27 -13.36
C LYS A 114 -23.34 -6.34 -13.29
N ARG A 115 -22.91 -6.00 -12.08
CA ARG A 115 -21.69 -5.22 -11.80
C ARG A 115 -20.44 -5.92 -12.33
N ARG A 116 -20.23 -7.19 -11.97
CA ARG A 116 -19.12 -8.01 -12.47
C ARG A 116 -19.05 -8.01 -13.99
N GLN A 117 -20.18 -8.17 -14.67
CA GLN A 117 -20.23 -8.12 -16.14
C GLN A 117 -19.82 -6.75 -16.69
N ALA A 118 -20.19 -5.65 -16.04
CA ALA A 118 -19.78 -4.31 -16.46
C ALA A 118 -18.26 -4.10 -16.30
N LEU A 119 -17.69 -4.51 -15.16
CA LEU A 119 -16.23 -4.48 -14.94
C LEU A 119 -15.49 -5.35 -15.95
N LEU A 120 -15.92 -6.59 -16.16
CA LEU A 120 -15.33 -7.48 -17.17
C LEU A 120 -15.44 -6.91 -18.59
N ARG A 121 -16.52 -6.20 -18.93
CA ARG A 121 -16.64 -5.52 -20.23
C ARG A 121 -15.63 -4.37 -20.36
N LYS A 122 -15.39 -3.61 -19.28
CA LYS A 122 -14.34 -2.56 -19.24
C LYS A 122 -12.96 -3.19 -19.39
N ALA A 123 -12.65 -4.24 -18.62
CA ALA A 123 -11.40 -4.99 -18.72
C ALA A 123 -11.17 -5.57 -20.14
N ARG A 124 -12.19 -6.19 -20.76
CA ARG A 124 -12.07 -6.72 -22.13
C ARG A 124 -11.80 -5.62 -23.15
N ARG A 125 -12.45 -4.45 -23.02
CA ARG A 125 -12.18 -3.31 -23.90
C ARG A 125 -10.72 -2.91 -23.81
N ILE A 126 -10.23 -2.74 -22.59
CA ILE A 126 -8.84 -2.42 -22.30
C ILE A 126 -7.91 -3.45 -22.97
N ILE A 127 -8.11 -4.75 -22.74
CA ILE A 127 -7.24 -5.82 -23.23
C ILE A 127 -7.22 -5.93 -24.76
N TYR A 128 -8.39 -5.88 -25.41
CA TYR A 128 -8.51 -6.17 -26.85
C TYR A 128 -8.38 -4.94 -27.74
N ASN A 129 -8.77 -3.76 -27.28
CA ASN A 129 -8.79 -2.55 -28.10
C ASN A 129 -7.63 -1.59 -27.77
N ASP A 130 -7.35 -1.43 -26.47
CA ASP A 130 -6.54 -0.33 -25.99
C ASP A 130 -5.10 -0.78 -25.68
N TRP A 131 -4.90 -2.04 -25.25
CA TRP A 131 -3.61 -2.62 -24.89
C TRP A 131 -2.69 -2.87 -26.10
N LYS A 132 -2.25 -1.78 -26.72
CA LYS A 132 -1.26 -1.80 -27.79
C LYS A 132 0.11 -1.47 -27.19
N LEU A 133 1.00 -2.44 -27.17
CA LEU A 133 2.38 -2.31 -26.67
C LEU A 133 3.22 -1.25 -27.44
N SER A 134 2.68 -0.66 -28.50
CA SER A 134 3.29 0.46 -29.25
C SER A 134 3.25 1.79 -28.50
N GLY A 135 2.26 2.01 -27.61
CA GLY A 135 2.16 3.22 -26.79
C GLY A 135 2.76 2.98 -25.41
N PHE A 136 3.98 3.49 -25.18
CA PHE A 136 4.70 3.27 -23.93
C PHE A 136 5.28 4.57 -23.37
N ARG A 137 5.53 4.56 -22.07
CA ARG A 137 6.35 5.54 -21.36
C ARG A 137 7.52 4.85 -20.66
N GLN A 138 8.53 5.64 -20.32
CA GLN A 138 9.65 5.21 -19.49
C GLN A 138 9.34 5.62 -18.05
N VAL A 139 9.42 4.66 -17.13
CA VAL A 139 9.28 4.89 -15.69
C VAL A 139 10.65 4.62 -15.08
N ASP A 140 11.24 5.63 -14.47
CA ASP A 140 12.54 5.52 -13.80
C ASP A 140 12.40 4.73 -12.50
N ILE A 141 13.26 3.74 -12.32
CA ILE A 141 13.34 2.96 -11.09
C ILE A 141 14.76 3.09 -10.56
N ALA A 142 14.84 3.57 -9.33
CA ALA A 142 16.07 3.53 -8.57
C ALA A 142 16.21 2.13 -7.97
N THR A 143 17.26 1.41 -8.38
CA THR A 143 17.72 0.23 -7.62
C THR A 143 19.08 0.53 -7.03
N PRO A 144 19.29 0.33 -5.71
CA PRO A 144 20.61 0.15 -5.14
C PRO A 144 21.42 -0.86 -5.93
N THR A 145 22.68 -0.52 -6.21
CA THR A 145 23.64 -1.48 -6.75
C THR A 145 24.05 -2.42 -5.63
N THR A 146 23.52 -3.63 -5.62
CA THR A 146 24.16 -4.72 -4.87
C THR A 146 25.35 -5.17 -5.71
N GLU A 147 26.56 -4.96 -5.22
CA GLU A 147 27.75 -5.58 -5.82
C GLU A 147 27.63 -7.11 -5.64
N GLU A 148 27.11 -7.80 -6.65
CA GLU A 148 27.40 -9.22 -6.82
C GLU A 148 28.91 -9.34 -7.02
N ALA A 149 29.58 -9.95 -6.04
CA ALA A 149 31.00 -10.23 -6.09
C ALA A 149 31.32 -11.02 -7.37
N ALA A 150 31.89 -10.32 -8.35
CA ALA A 150 32.44 -10.93 -9.55
C ALA A 150 33.61 -11.83 -9.16
N VAL A 151 33.37 -13.14 -9.13
CA VAL A 151 34.44 -14.15 -9.08
C VAL A 151 35.15 -14.12 -10.42
N THR A 152 36.25 -13.38 -10.47
CA THR A 152 37.22 -13.41 -11.57
C THR A 152 37.87 -14.79 -11.63
N HIS A 153 37.41 -15.67 -12.51
CA HIS A 153 38.22 -16.77 -12.98
C HIS A 153 39.07 -16.30 -14.16
N VAL A 154 40.34 -16.03 -13.88
CA VAL A 154 41.41 -15.93 -14.88
C VAL A 154 41.58 -17.32 -15.48
N GLY A 155 41.32 -17.45 -16.77
CA GLY A 155 41.71 -18.64 -17.53
C GLY A 155 43.20 -18.61 -17.88
N PRO A 156 43.76 -19.75 -18.27
CA PRO A 156 44.76 -19.78 -19.31
C PRO A 156 44.19 -20.45 -20.58
N GLU A 157 44.35 -19.75 -21.72
CA GLU A 157 44.54 -20.36 -23.05
C GLU A 157 45.68 -21.42 -22.94
N GLU A 158 45.74 -22.52 -23.67
CA GLU A 158 45.53 -22.74 -25.10
C GLU A 158 45.70 -24.26 -25.34
N ALA A 159 44.85 -24.90 -26.17
CA ALA A 159 45.21 -26.00 -27.09
C ALA A 159 43.95 -26.72 -27.59
N ALA A 160 43.59 -26.45 -28.85
CA ALA A 160 42.67 -27.28 -29.63
C ALA A 160 43.33 -28.62 -29.99
N ILE A 161 42.53 -29.68 -30.15
CA ILE A 161 42.56 -30.67 -31.27
C ILE A 161 41.39 -31.68 -31.14
N ALA A 162 40.53 -31.66 -32.17
CA ALA A 162 39.80 -32.72 -32.88
C ALA A 162 39.34 -34.06 -32.26
N ALA A 163 38.07 -34.37 -32.58
CA ALA A 163 37.51 -35.60 -33.16
C ALA A 163 37.25 -36.88 -32.31
N ASP A 164 35.94 -37.16 -32.18
CA ASP A 164 35.20 -38.40 -32.55
C ASP A 164 35.57 -39.79 -31.98
N LYS A 165 34.50 -40.60 -31.74
CA LYS A 165 34.39 -42.02 -31.31
C LYS A 165 34.33 -42.29 -29.79
N VAL A 166 33.23 -42.81 -29.20
CA VAL A 166 32.45 -44.08 -29.37
C VAL A 166 32.88 -45.17 -28.34
N LEU A 167 31.86 -45.77 -27.68
CA LEU A 167 31.79 -47.04 -26.91
C LEU A 167 32.10 -47.05 -25.40
N ASP A 168 31.03 -47.24 -24.62
CA ASP A 168 30.65 -48.43 -23.81
C ASP A 168 31.64 -49.12 -22.85
N ASP A 169 31.01 -49.53 -21.74
CA ASP A 169 31.25 -50.68 -20.85
C ASP A 169 32.35 -50.55 -19.76
N GLU A 170 31.91 -50.48 -18.48
CA GLU A 170 31.91 -51.59 -17.49
C GLU A 170 33.26 -51.66 -16.75
N LEU A 171 33.40 -51.77 -15.42
CA LEU A 171 32.58 -52.18 -14.29
C LEU A 171 33.36 -51.79 -13.00
N ASP A 172 32.63 -51.69 -11.89
CA ASP A 172 33.04 -51.96 -10.49
C ASP A 172 34.15 -51.09 -9.84
N ASN A 173 34.07 -50.65 -8.59
CA ASN A 173 33.49 -51.28 -7.41
C ASN A 173 33.33 -50.27 -6.26
N ASP A 174 32.37 -50.58 -5.36
CA ASP A 174 32.29 -50.25 -3.92
C ASP A 174 32.21 -48.75 -3.54
N ASP A 175 31.27 -48.24 -2.74
CA ASP A 175 30.82 -48.81 -1.47
C ASP A 175 29.60 -48.01 -0.97
N ASP A 176 28.57 -48.78 -0.66
CA ASP A 176 27.42 -48.62 0.23
C ASP A 176 27.16 -47.33 1.03
N GLY A 177 25.86 -47.01 1.19
CA GLY A 177 25.46 -46.37 2.44
C GLY A 177 24.11 -45.65 2.56
N TRP A 178 23.07 -45.94 1.77
CA TRP A 178 21.72 -45.40 2.06
C TRP A 178 20.64 -46.48 1.89
N GLY A 179 20.35 -47.20 2.97
CA GLY A 179 19.25 -48.15 3.07
C GLY A 179 18.00 -47.51 3.67
N PHE A 180 16.95 -47.41 2.86
CA PHE A 180 15.56 -47.25 3.29
C PHE A 180 14.79 -48.55 3.05
N ASP A 181 13.63 -48.64 3.74
CA ASP A 181 12.53 -49.60 3.63
C ASP A 181 12.64 -50.87 4.51
N ASP A 182 11.61 -51.35 5.21
CA ASP A 182 10.18 -51.03 5.19
C ASP A 182 9.44 -51.56 6.46
N LYS A 183 8.19 -51.10 6.63
CA LYS A 183 7.12 -51.31 7.67
C LYS A 183 6.72 -52.78 8.03
N PRO A 184 5.58 -53.11 8.72
CA PRO A 184 4.72 -52.49 9.75
C PRO A 184 4.38 -53.45 10.96
N SER A 185 3.61 -53.01 11.98
CA SER A 185 2.51 -53.79 12.63
C SER A 185 1.79 -53.04 13.77
N GLU A 186 0.53 -53.45 14.00
CA GLU A 186 -0.55 -52.81 14.79
C GLU A 186 -0.64 -53.23 16.28
N GLU A 187 -1.27 -52.35 17.06
CA GLU A 187 -2.14 -52.49 18.27
C GLU A 187 -1.91 -53.56 19.37
N SER A 188 -1.87 -53.12 20.64
CA SER A 188 -2.94 -53.39 21.64
C SER A 188 -2.75 -52.76 23.05
N LYS A 189 -3.81 -52.05 23.49
CA LYS A 189 -4.46 -51.94 24.84
C LYS A 189 -3.74 -51.53 26.15
N ALA A 190 -4.38 -50.52 26.78
CA ALA A 190 -4.93 -50.45 28.16
C ALA A 190 -4.33 -49.44 29.19
N THR A 191 -5.03 -48.31 29.32
CA THR A 191 -5.55 -47.60 30.52
C THR A 191 -4.90 -47.81 31.91
N GLN A 192 -4.45 -46.72 32.55
CA GLN A 192 -5.07 -46.04 33.74
C GLN A 192 -4.03 -45.35 34.65
N GLY A 193 -4.22 -44.06 34.97
CA GLY A 193 -3.56 -43.36 36.10
C GLY A 193 -3.19 -41.89 35.86
N ASN A 194 -4.00 -40.97 36.39
CA ASN A 194 -3.82 -39.50 36.42
C ASN A 194 -2.91 -39.07 37.61
N PRO A 195 -2.58 -37.78 37.80
CA PRO A 195 -1.50 -37.03 37.17
C PRO A 195 -0.42 -36.59 38.18
N GLU A 196 0.66 -36.07 37.62
CA GLU A 196 1.79 -35.46 38.32
C GLU A 196 1.43 -34.11 38.93
N ASP A 197 1.90 -33.96 40.18
CA ASP A 197 2.21 -32.73 40.88
C ASP A 197 3.53 -32.21 40.29
N ASP A 198 3.56 -30.96 39.83
CA ASP A 198 4.56 -29.98 40.31
C ASP A 198 4.40 -28.60 39.66
N SER A 199 4.26 -27.62 40.57
CA SER A 199 4.74 -26.24 40.50
C SER A 199 3.89 -25.14 39.85
N SER A 200 3.03 -24.54 40.70
CA SER A 200 3.08 -23.14 41.18
C SER A 200 3.21 -22.02 40.12
N GLY A 201 2.26 -21.09 39.91
CA GLY A 201 1.23 -20.55 40.80
C GLY A 201 1.81 -19.53 41.79
N TRP A 202 1.15 -18.37 41.93
CA TRP A 202 1.34 -17.26 42.91
C TRP A 202 2.25 -16.10 42.46
N ASP A 203 1.92 -14.82 42.65
CA ASP A 203 0.70 -14.11 43.12
C ASP A 203 0.99 -12.62 42.95
N PHE A 204 -0.07 -11.80 42.85
CA PHE A 204 -0.03 -10.35 42.93
C PHE A 204 -0.18 -9.90 44.39
N ASP A 205 0.35 -8.70 44.66
CA ASP A 205 0.03 -7.76 45.75
C ASP A 205 0.91 -7.65 47.03
N ASP A 206 1.50 -6.44 47.10
CA ASP A 206 1.68 -5.53 48.22
C ASP A 206 2.58 -5.88 49.42
N VAL A 207 3.77 -5.24 49.43
CA VAL A 207 4.25 -4.51 50.63
C VAL A 207 5.03 -3.24 50.21
N ALA A 208 4.54 -2.09 50.69
CA ALA A 208 5.19 -0.79 50.63
C ALA A 208 6.46 -0.71 51.51
N THR A 209 7.49 0.01 51.06
CA THR A 209 8.30 0.95 51.88
C THR A 209 9.27 1.78 51.02
N PRO A 210 9.69 2.97 51.48
CA PRO A 210 10.05 4.10 50.62
C PRO A 210 11.56 4.25 50.38
N ILE A 211 11.99 4.55 49.15
CA ILE A 211 13.37 4.97 48.85
C ILE A 211 13.39 6.05 47.77
N ALA A 212 13.86 7.23 48.19
CA ALA A 212 14.54 8.35 47.52
C ALA A 212 14.37 8.67 46.00
N PRO A 213 14.32 9.97 45.63
CA PRO A 213 14.05 10.41 44.26
C PRO A 213 15.22 10.12 43.30
N PRO A 214 14.95 9.89 42.00
CA PRO A 214 15.98 9.65 41.01
C PRO A 214 16.80 10.92 40.69
N PRO A 215 18.10 10.81 40.40
CA PRO A 215 18.90 11.92 39.97
C PRO A 215 18.49 12.38 38.57
N VAL A 216 18.38 13.70 38.40
CA VAL A 216 18.19 14.39 37.12
C VAL A 216 19.34 14.01 36.18
N VAL A 217 19.05 13.21 35.16
CA VAL A 217 19.96 12.95 34.05
C VAL A 217 19.54 13.85 32.88
N ASN A 218 20.20 15.00 32.77
CA ASN A 218 20.22 15.80 31.55
C ASN A 218 20.97 15.02 30.46
N SER A 219 20.26 14.22 29.67
CA SER A 219 20.82 13.59 28.47
C SER A 219 20.73 14.55 27.29
N LYS A 220 21.81 15.32 27.08
CA LYS A 220 22.04 16.12 25.86
C LYS A 220 22.13 15.17 24.64
N PRO A 221 21.33 15.36 23.58
CA PRO A 221 21.44 14.60 22.34
C PRO A 221 22.55 15.21 21.49
N THR A 222 23.82 14.95 21.84
CA THR A 222 24.99 15.44 21.06
C THR A 222 25.87 14.29 20.58
N ARG A 223 25.33 13.06 20.58
CA ARG A 223 26.09 11.83 20.27
C ARG A 223 25.96 11.33 18.83
N VAL A 224 25.00 11.81 18.05
CA VAL A 224 24.75 11.33 16.68
C VAL A 224 25.66 12.04 15.66
N ALA A 225 25.74 13.38 15.70
CA ALA A 225 26.67 14.16 14.86
C ALA A 225 28.16 13.83 15.09
N LYS A 226 28.52 13.40 16.30
CA LYS A 226 29.90 12.95 16.59
C LYS A 226 30.22 11.57 16.00
N ARG A 227 29.22 10.77 15.61
CA ARG A 227 29.43 9.44 14.99
C ARG A 227 29.52 9.51 13.47
N LEU A 228 28.74 10.39 12.81
CA LEU A 228 28.87 10.61 11.37
C LEU A 228 30.11 11.45 11.00
N GLY A 229 30.48 12.46 11.80
CA GLY A 229 31.66 13.30 11.51
C GLY A 229 33.02 12.76 11.98
N LYS A 230 33.10 11.89 13.01
CA LYS A 230 34.41 11.40 13.52
C LYS A 230 34.95 10.14 12.84
N ARG A 231 34.13 9.37 12.15
CA ARG A 231 34.59 8.11 11.54
C ARG A 231 35.43 8.33 10.27
N ALA A 232 35.46 9.57 9.76
CA ALA A 232 36.34 10.02 8.68
C ALA A 232 37.74 10.48 9.17
N LYS A 233 38.04 10.48 10.47
CA LYS A 233 39.26 11.14 10.99
C LYS A 233 40.05 10.39 12.07
N GLN A 234 39.86 9.07 12.24
CA GLN A 234 40.56 8.32 13.28
C GLN A 234 41.22 7.04 12.75
N SER A 235 42.27 7.21 11.95
CA SER A 235 43.38 6.25 11.89
C SER A 235 44.70 7.00 11.60
N GLU A 236 45.07 7.97 12.44
CA GLU A 236 46.50 8.21 12.67
C GLU A 236 46.79 9.01 13.95
N SER A 237 47.89 8.60 14.59
CA SER A 237 48.63 9.25 15.69
C SER A 237 48.10 9.00 17.12
N VAL A 238 48.92 8.72 18.16
CA VAL A 238 50.35 8.95 18.45
C VAL A 238 50.80 7.94 19.53
N ASP A 239 52.07 7.54 19.59
CA ASP A 239 52.78 7.54 20.89
C ASP A 239 54.30 7.74 20.72
N THR A 240 54.89 8.57 21.60
CA THR A 240 56.32 8.93 21.68
C THR A 240 56.82 8.66 23.11
N PRO A 241 58.11 8.31 23.34
CA PRO A 241 58.93 9.25 24.13
C PRO A 241 60.43 9.36 23.75
N GLN A 242 60.89 10.62 23.69
CA GLN A 242 62.19 11.25 24.07
C GLN A 242 63.56 10.56 23.86
N SER A 243 64.49 11.24 23.15
CA SER A 243 65.65 12.03 23.68
C SER A 243 66.72 12.40 22.61
N LEU A 244 67.37 13.57 22.78
CA LEU A 244 68.33 14.31 21.91
C LEU A 244 69.77 13.70 21.87
N PRO A 245 70.82 14.20 21.11
CA PRO A 245 70.96 15.39 20.21
C PRO A 245 71.77 15.22 18.86
N SER A 246 71.48 16.11 17.88
CA SER A 246 72.30 16.78 16.81
C SER A 246 73.44 16.09 15.99
N THR A 247 73.35 16.16 14.63
CA THR A 247 74.44 16.45 13.64
C THR A 247 73.88 16.69 12.19
N PRO A 248 74.60 17.35 11.25
CA PRO A 248 74.07 18.19 10.15
C PRO A 248 73.88 17.46 8.77
N PRO A 249 73.40 18.13 7.69
CA PRO A 249 72.49 17.55 6.69
C PRO A 249 73.21 16.85 5.53
N ARG A 250 72.56 15.83 4.96
CA ARG A 250 73.00 15.16 3.74
C ARG A 250 71.83 14.98 2.76
N GLU A 251 72.03 15.64 1.62
CA GLU A 251 71.58 15.37 0.24
C GLU A 251 70.11 14.99 -0.02
N GLU A 252 69.47 15.86 -0.80
CA GLU A 252 68.15 15.73 -1.41
C GLU A 252 68.07 14.54 -2.38
N GLU A 253 67.06 13.69 -2.21
CA GLU A 253 66.52 12.79 -3.24
C GLU A 253 65.04 13.13 -3.48
N PRO A 254 64.52 12.91 -4.71
CA PRO A 254 63.45 13.71 -5.27
C PRO A 254 62.08 13.40 -4.67
N VAL A 255 61.29 14.47 -4.46
CA VAL A 255 59.90 14.42 -4.03
C VAL A 255 59.05 13.68 -5.07
N LEU A 256 58.71 12.42 -4.78
CA LEU A 256 57.54 11.78 -5.37
C LEU A 256 56.30 12.43 -4.76
N GLN A 257 55.54 13.15 -5.59
CA GLN A 257 54.22 13.67 -5.21
C GLN A 257 53.32 12.49 -4.80
N PRO A 258 52.63 12.54 -3.64
CA PRO A 258 51.62 11.56 -3.33
C PRO A 258 50.45 11.71 -4.31
N ARG A 259 50.29 10.69 -5.15
CA ARG A 259 49.13 10.48 -6.01
C ARG A 259 47.87 10.59 -5.16
N ALA A 260 47.00 11.55 -5.49
CA ALA A 260 45.71 11.72 -4.83
C ALA A 260 44.98 10.37 -4.80
N VAL A 261 44.69 9.90 -3.59
CA VAL A 261 43.76 8.79 -3.37
C VAL A 261 42.39 9.31 -3.75
N VAL A 262 41.97 8.99 -4.97
CA VAL A 262 40.57 9.09 -5.36
C VAL A 262 39.84 8.03 -4.54
N THR A 263 39.25 8.42 -3.42
CA THR A 263 38.21 7.62 -2.79
C THR A 263 37.10 7.43 -3.82
N PRO A 264 36.77 6.20 -4.25
CA PRO A 264 35.64 6.02 -5.14
C PRO A 264 34.39 6.50 -4.40
N SER A 265 33.72 7.48 -5.00
CA SER A 265 32.36 7.86 -4.62
C SER A 265 31.51 6.59 -4.57
N PRO A 266 30.60 6.42 -3.59
CA PRO A 266 29.69 5.28 -3.59
C PRO A 266 29.00 5.22 -4.96
N PRO A 267 28.91 4.04 -5.60
CA PRO A 267 28.34 3.93 -6.92
C PRO A 267 26.93 4.53 -6.88
N ALA A 268 26.71 5.54 -7.72
CA ALA A 268 25.41 6.17 -7.85
C ALA A 268 24.36 5.07 -8.11
N PRO A 269 23.17 5.14 -7.48
CA PRO A 269 22.13 4.14 -7.69
C PRO A 269 21.89 3.97 -9.19
N GLN A 270 21.95 2.74 -9.68
CA GLN A 270 21.72 2.45 -11.08
C GLN A 270 20.26 2.76 -11.39
N ARG A 271 20.04 3.93 -11.99
CA ARG A 271 18.74 4.33 -12.55
C ARG A 271 18.53 3.53 -13.82
N HIS A 272 17.65 2.54 -13.76
CA HIS A 272 17.17 1.86 -14.95
C HIS A 272 15.72 2.25 -15.17
N TRP A 273 15.37 2.49 -16.43
CA TRP A 273 14.00 2.79 -16.81
C TRP A 273 13.29 1.50 -17.21
N ARG A 274 12.05 1.32 -16.74
CA ARG A 274 11.15 0.29 -17.25
C ARG A 274 10.25 0.89 -18.32
N ARG A 275 10.06 0.15 -19.40
CA ARG A 275 9.05 0.46 -20.41
C ARG A 275 7.70 -0.04 -19.92
N VAL A 276 6.74 0.87 -19.76
CA VAL A 276 5.38 0.57 -19.28
C VAL A 276 4.36 1.10 -20.28
N SER A 277 3.33 0.31 -20.58
CA SER A 277 2.22 0.67 -21.46
C SER A 277 1.37 1.79 -20.86
N LEU A 278 0.93 2.74 -21.67
CA LEU A 278 0.09 3.86 -21.20
C LEU A 278 -1.25 3.39 -20.60
N VAL A 279 -1.71 2.22 -21.02
CA VAL A 279 -2.96 1.58 -20.59
C VAL A 279 -2.91 1.08 -19.13
N CYS A 280 -1.72 0.92 -18.56
CA CYS A 280 -1.60 0.50 -17.16
C CYS A 280 -2.31 1.48 -16.21
N ASP A 281 -2.32 2.78 -16.51
CA ASP A 281 -3.04 3.77 -15.70
C ASP A 281 -4.55 3.53 -15.73
N GLU A 282 -5.11 3.17 -16.89
CA GLU A 282 -6.54 2.88 -17.00
C GLU A 282 -6.93 1.65 -16.19
N VAL A 283 -6.05 0.65 -16.10
CA VAL A 283 -6.25 -0.54 -15.25
C VAL A 283 -6.20 -0.15 -13.78
N VAL A 284 -5.20 0.65 -13.39
CA VAL A 284 -5.05 1.15 -12.02
C VAL A 284 -6.26 1.99 -11.62
N THR A 285 -6.70 2.94 -12.46
CA THR A 285 -7.91 3.74 -12.22
C THR A 285 -9.14 2.86 -12.10
N MET A 286 -9.33 1.88 -12.99
CA MET A 286 -10.46 0.96 -12.89
C MET A 286 -10.48 0.18 -11.57
N ALA A 287 -9.33 -0.32 -11.12
CA ALA A 287 -9.23 -1.06 -9.87
C ALA A 287 -9.45 -0.15 -8.65
N ASN A 288 -8.89 1.06 -8.65
CA ASN A 288 -9.09 2.05 -7.60
C ASN A 288 -10.56 2.51 -7.53
N ASP A 289 -11.22 2.77 -8.67
CA ASP A 289 -12.65 3.09 -8.71
C ASP A 289 -13.49 1.97 -8.09
N ALA A 290 -13.18 0.71 -8.44
CA ALA A 290 -13.88 -0.45 -7.92
C ALA A 290 -13.66 -0.66 -6.41
N ALA A 291 -12.44 -0.41 -5.92
CA ALA A 291 -12.11 -0.45 -4.50
C ALA A 291 -12.79 0.71 -3.73
N ALA A 292 -12.79 1.92 -4.28
CA ALA A 292 -13.48 3.07 -3.67
C ALA A 292 -14.99 2.82 -3.52
N GLU A 293 -15.63 2.23 -4.53
CA GLU A 293 -17.03 1.82 -4.44
C GLU A 293 -17.28 0.78 -3.35
N MET A 294 -16.35 -0.16 -3.13
CA MET A 294 -16.41 -1.15 -2.05
C MET A 294 -16.32 -0.48 -0.67
N TYR A 295 -15.40 0.45 -0.48
CA TYR A 295 -15.28 1.20 0.78
C TYR A 295 -16.47 2.14 1.05
N ALA A 296 -17.23 2.52 0.02
CA ALA A 296 -18.45 3.30 0.17
C ALA A 296 -19.65 2.46 0.64
N VAL A 297 -19.62 1.13 0.54
CA VAL A 297 -20.75 0.24 0.86
C VAL A 297 -21.28 0.38 2.29
N PRO A 298 -20.45 0.41 3.35
CA PRO A 298 -20.93 0.57 4.72
C PRO A 298 -21.80 1.81 4.93
N SER A 299 -21.56 2.87 4.15
CA SER A 299 -22.31 4.13 4.26
C SER A 299 -23.74 4.04 3.72
N LEU A 300 -24.05 3.01 2.90
CA LEU A 300 -25.34 2.87 2.22
C LEU A 300 -26.45 2.30 3.11
N SER A 301 -26.14 1.82 4.32
CA SER A 301 -27.11 1.32 5.32
C SER A 301 -28.13 0.31 4.76
N ILE A 302 -27.67 -0.62 3.91
CA ILE A 302 -28.51 -1.64 3.29
C ILE A 302 -28.66 -2.83 4.25
N ASN A 303 -29.89 -3.12 4.67
CA ASN A 303 -30.20 -4.16 5.68
C ASN A 303 -30.83 -5.43 5.08
N ASP A 304 -30.91 -5.54 3.75
CA ASP A 304 -31.53 -6.69 3.07
C ASP A 304 -30.64 -7.93 3.12
N ALA A 305 -31.22 -9.09 3.44
CA ALA A 305 -30.49 -10.35 3.62
C ALA A 305 -29.69 -10.78 2.38
N SER A 306 -30.20 -10.51 1.18
CA SER A 306 -29.50 -10.83 -0.08
C SER A 306 -28.21 -10.05 -0.30
N PHE A 307 -27.98 -8.97 0.47
CA PHE A 307 -26.79 -8.12 0.42
C PHE A 307 -25.84 -8.36 1.61
N ALA A 308 -26.09 -9.36 2.47
CA ALA A 308 -25.24 -9.65 3.62
C ALA A 308 -23.76 -9.92 3.26
N SER A 309 -23.50 -10.46 2.07
CA SER A 309 -22.15 -10.75 1.55
C SER A 309 -21.70 -9.76 0.46
N LEU A 310 -22.22 -8.53 0.47
CA LEU A 310 -21.95 -7.54 -0.56
C LEU A 310 -20.47 -7.13 -0.59
N GLU A 311 -19.87 -6.86 0.57
CA GLU A 311 -18.46 -6.44 0.66
C GLU A 311 -17.50 -7.52 0.17
N SER A 312 -17.63 -8.75 0.68
CA SER A 312 -16.81 -9.88 0.23
C SER A 312 -17.04 -10.18 -1.25
N GLY A 313 -18.29 -10.12 -1.72
CA GLY A 313 -18.62 -10.31 -3.13
C GLY A 313 -18.04 -9.24 -4.06
N MET A 314 -17.87 -7.99 -3.59
CA MET A 314 -17.18 -6.94 -4.36
C MET A 314 -15.67 -7.14 -4.37
N ALA A 315 -15.07 -7.55 -3.24
CA ALA A 315 -13.64 -7.86 -3.17
C ALA A 315 -13.27 -9.01 -4.11
N ASP A 316 -14.06 -10.10 -4.09
CA ASP A 316 -13.87 -11.25 -4.98
C ASP A 316 -13.94 -10.86 -6.46
N GLN A 317 -14.88 -9.98 -6.83
CA GLN A 317 -14.99 -9.48 -8.21
C GLN A 317 -13.77 -8.71 -8.67
N LEU A 318 -13.21 -7.86 -7.79
CA LEU A 318 -12.00 -7.12 -8.13
C LEU A 318 -10.82 -8.06 -8.35
N ALA A 319 -10.63 -9.03 -7.46
CA ALA A 319 -9.61 -10.07 -7.60
C ALA A 319 -9.77 -10.85 -8.92
N GLU A 320 -10.98 -11.34 -9.20
CA GLU A 320 -11.29 -12.06 -10.45
C GLU A 320 -11.02 -11.23 -11.71
N VAL A 321 -11.31 -9.92 -11.69
CA VAL A 321 -11.08 -9.04 -12.84
C VAL A 321 -9.58 -8.80 -13.06
N LEU A 322 -8.81 -8.63 -11.98
CA LEU A 322 -7.36 -8.50 -12.07
C LEU A 322 -6.71 -9.80 -12.55
N ASP A 323 -7.17 -10.95 -12.06
CA ASP A 323 -6.75 -12.28 -12.55
C ASP A 323 -7.11 -12.48 -14.02
N PHE A 324 -8.32 -12.04 -14.42
CA PHE A 324 -8.73 -12.08 -15.83
C PHE A 324 -7.79 -11.25 -16.71
N ILE A 325 -7.41 -10.03 -16.28
CA ILE A 325 -6.44 -9.20 -17.00
C ILE A 325 -5.09 -9.92 -17.08
N ARG A 326 -4.57 -10.38 -15.95
CA ARG A 326 -3.28 -11.09 -15.87
C ARG A 326 -3.24 -12.32 -16.78
N ALA A 327 -4.30 -13.12 -16.80
CA ALA A 327 -4.37 -14.35 -17.58
C ALA A 327 -4.60 -14.12 -19.07
N THR A 328 -5.40 -13.11 -19.46
CA THR A 328 -5.83 -12.95 -20.86
C THR A 328 -5.00 -11.96 -21.66
N THR A 329 -4.39 -10.95 -21.04
CA THR A 329 -3.54 -9.98 -21.77
C THR A 329 -2.40 -10.63 -22.56
N PRO A 330 -1.63 -11.61 -22.02
CA PRO A 330 -0.57 -12.27 -22.79
C PRO A 330 -1.11 -13.02 -24.00
N VAL A 331 -2.28 -13.66 -23.87
CA VAL A 331 -2.91 -14.47 -24.92
C VAL A 331 -3.51 -13.57 -26.01
N ALA A 332 -4.20 -12.49 -25.62
CA ALA A 332 -4.79 -11.54 -26.55
C ALA A 332 -3.73 -10.80 -27.40
N ASN A 333 -2.51 -10.66 -26.88
CA ASN A 333 -1.41 -9.94 -27.51
C ASN A 333 -0.27 -10.87 -28.01
N LEU A 334 -0.57 -12.15 -28.27
CA LEU A 334 0.43 -13.14 -28.73
C LEU A 334 1.18 -12.70 -30.00
N GLU A 335 0.49 -12.04 -30.93
CA GLU A 335 1.14 -11.56 -32.15
C GLU A 335 2.23 -10.51 -31.87
N TYR A 336 2.04 -9.70 -30.83
CA TYR A 336 2.99 -8.68 -30.40
C TYR A 336 4.07 -9.25 -29.47
N ALA A 337 3.74 -10.29 -28.69
CA ALA A 337 4.66 -11.00 -27.79
C ALA A 337 5.75 -11.83 -28.49
N LYS A 338 5.85 -11.76 -29.82
CA LYS A 338 6.91 -12.43 -30.60
C LYS A 338 8.30 -11.81 -30.41
N THR A 339 8.38 -10.60 -29.83
CA THR A 339 9.64 -9.90 -29.58
C THR A 339 9.99 -9.92 -28.09
N SER A 340 11.27 -10.11 -27.77
CA SER A 340 11.77 -10.06 -26.38
C SER A 340 11.39 -8.75 -25.68
N THR A 341 11.41 -7.63 -26.41
CA THR A 341 11.00 -6.30 -25.91
C THR A 341 9.54 -6.24 -25.48
N ALA A 342 8.63 -6.88 -26.23
CA ALA A 342 7.20 -6.88 -25.91
C ALA A 342 6.90 -7.74 -24.67
N VAL A 343 7.59 -8.88 -24.52
CA VAL A 343 7.46 -9.74 -23.34
C VAL A 343 7.99 -9.03 -22.09
N LEU A 344 9.14 -8.35 -22.20
CA LEU A 344 9.68 -7.55 -21.10
C LEU A 344 8.77 -6.38 -20.73
N GLN A 345 8.20 -5.67 -21.72
CA GLN A 345 7.23 -4.62 -21.45
C GLN A 345 5.99 -5.16 -20.74
N LEU A 346 5.44 -6.30 -21.17
CA LEU A 346 4.29 -6.90 -20.51
C LEU A 346 4.60 -7.32 -19.05
N SER A 347 5.79 -7.83 -18.80
CA SER A 347 6.26 -8.11 -17.43
C SER A 347 6.32 -6.83 -16.58
N ASN A 348 6.89 -5.76 -17.14
CA ASN A 348 6.97 -4.46 -16.48
C ASN A 348 5.58 -3.87 -16.22
N ASP A 349 4.63 -4.04 -17.15
CA ASP A 349 3.26 -3.56 -17.01
C ASP A 349 2.59 -4.16 -15.77
N PHE A 350 2.70 -5.48 -15.57
CA PHE A 350 2.11 -6.15 -14.41
C PHE A 350 2.81 -5.79 -13.11
N ALA A 351 4.15 -5.67 -13.13
CA ALA A 351 4.89 -5.20 -11.98
C ALA A 351 4.45 -3.78 -11.59
N TYR A 352 4.36 -2.88 -12.56
CA TYR A 352 3.92 -1.50 -12.36
C TYR A 352 2.48 -1.42 -11.82
N ILE A 353 1.55 -2.19 -12.39
CA ILE A 353 0.16 -2.22 -11.91
C ILE A 353 0.12 -2.70 -10.45
N GLY A 354 0.81 -3.79 -10.12
CA GLY A 354 0.88 -4.30 -8.74
C GLY A 354 1.46 -3.28 -7.78
N GLU A 355 2.64 -2.73 -8.09
CA GLU A 355 3.31 -1.71 -7.28
C GLU A 355 2.40 -0.48 -7.06
N THR A 356 1.77 0.03 -8.12
CA THR A 356 0.94 1.24 -8.05
C THR A 356 -0.35 1.02 -7.25
N LEU A 357 -0.95 -0.17 -7.33
CA LEU A 357 -2.15 -0.52 -6.56
C LEU A 357 -1.89 -0.62 -5.05
N HIS A 358 -0.67 -0.93 -4.63
CA HIS A 358 -0.29 -0.92 -3.21
C HIS A 358 0.10 0.47 -2.72
N VAL A 359 0.83 1.26 -3.53
CA VAL A 359 1.31 2.58 -3.12
C VAL A 359 0.19 3.62 -3.08
N SER A 360 -0.71 3.65 -4.08
CA SER A 360 -1.70 4.75 -4.19
C SER A 360 -2.65 4.85 -2.98
N PRO A 361 -3.24 3.75 -2.48
CA PRO A 361 -4.06 3.80 -1.27
C PRO A 361 -3.24 4.18 -0.03
N ALA A 362 -1.99 3.71 0.07
CA ALA A 362 -1.11 4.05 1.18
C ALA A 362 -0.79 5.55 1.23
N LEU A 363 -0.56 6.18 0.07
CA LEU A 363 -0.36 7.62 -0.02
C LEU A 363 -1.60 8.42 0.38
N ALA A 364 -2.80 7.96 0.03
CA ALA A 364 -4.05 8.61 0.44
C ALA A 364 -4.23 8.56 1.98
N ILE A 365 -3.90 7.42 2.60
CA ILE A 365 -3.91 7.27 4.06
C ILE A 365 -2.87 8.21 4.69
N VAL A 366 -1.63 8.23 4.18
CA VAL A 366 -0.58 9.13 4.67
C VAL A 366 -1.01 10.59 4.61
N SER A 367 -1.56 11.06 3.48
CA SER A 367 -2.07 12.43 3.34
C SER A 367 -3.18 12.74 4.34
N SER A 368 -4.10 11.80 4.57
CA SER A 368 -5.18 11.96 5.56
C SER A 368 -4.64 12.09 6.98
N ILE A 369 -3.60 11.32 7.35
CA ILE A 369 -2.99 11.39 8.68
C ILE A 369 -2.19 12.68 8.83
N LEU A 370 -1.41 13.06 7.81
CA LEU A 370 -0.62 14.29 7.79
C LEU A 370 -1.49 15.54 7.93
N SER A 371 -2.72 15.55 7.40
CA SER A 371 -3.64 16.68 7.62
C SER A 371 -3.90 16.98 9.10
N GLY A 372 -3.71 15.99 9.99
CA GLY A 372 -3.81 16.16 11.45
C GLY A 372 -2.61 16.86 12.11
N THR A 373 -1.49 17.08 11.40
CA THR A 373 -0.35 17.87 11.92
C THR A 373 -0.58 19.37 11.83
N HIS A 374 -1.62 19.80 11.11
CA HIS A 374 -1.90 21.22 10.83
C HIS A 374 -0.69 21.97 10.27
N HIS A 375 0.14 21.29 9.46
CA HIS A 375 1.38 21.83 8.88
C HIS A 375 2.37 22.38 9.92
N PHE A 376 2.34 21.86 11.16
CA PHE A 376 3.22 22.26 12.27
C PHE A 376 3.10 23.72 12.73
N VAL A 377 2.03 24.43 12.33
CA VAL A 377 1.76 25.80 12.76
C VAL A 377 1.38 25.83 14.25
N ASP A 378 1.87 26.82 15.00
CA ASP A 378 1.56 27.05 16.43
C ASP A 378 1.82 25.83 17.35
N THR A 379 2.79 25.00 16.99
CA THR A 379 3.15 23.77 17.72
C THR A 379 3.60 24.06 19.16
N SER A 380 3.96 25.31 19.48
CA SER A 380 4.26 25.77 20.84
C SER A 380 3.10 25.50 21.82
N SER A 381 1.84 25.60 21.37
CA SER A 381 0.66 25.29 22.17
C SER A 381 0.44 23.78 22.33
N GLU A 382 0.17 23.32 23.55
CA GLU A 382 -0.12 21.92 23.82
C GLU A 382 -1.38 21.40 23.11
N THR A 383 -2.34 22.29 22.85
CA THR A 383 -3.59 21.95 22.15
C THR A 383 -3.36 21.57 20.70
N VAL A 384 -2.30 22.07 20.08
CA VAL A 384 -1.93 21.78 18.68
C VAL A 384 -0.85 20.71 18.61
N PHE A 385 0.09 20.72 19.55
CA PHE A 385 1.13 19.71 19.66
C PHE A 385 0.57 18.29 19.84
N ALA A 386 -0.42 18.09 20.72
CA ALA A 386 -0.94 16.75 20.99
C ALA A 386 -1.57 16.07 19.75
N PRO A 387 -2.43 16.74 18.95
CA PRO A 387 -2.87 16.22 17.66
C PRO A 387 -1.73 15.93 16.67
N ALA A 388 -0.76 16.83 16.56
CA ALA A 388 0.39 16.64 15.67
C ALA A 388 1.24 15.43 16.08
N GLN A 389 1.49 15.26 17.39
CA GLN A 389 2.17 14.09 17.93
C GLN A 389 1.38 12.81 17.67
N GLN A 390 0.07 12.83 17.84
CA GLN A 390 -0.76 11.67 17.52
C GLN A 390 -0.71 11.32 16.03
N ALA A 391 -0.72 12.32 15.14
CA ALA A 391 -0.61 12.11 13.70
C ALA A 391 0.73 11.48 13.31
N ILE A 392 1.85 12.00 13.82
CA ILE A 392 3.18 11.44 13.56
C ILE A 392 3.30 10.01 14.08
N ASN A 393 2.84 9.73 15.30
CA ASN A 393 2.83 8.37 15.84
C ASN A 393 1.99 7.41 14.98
N ARG A 394 0.84 7.87 14.47
CA ARG A 394 0.03 7.08 13.53
C ARG A 394 0.75 6.81 12.22
N LEU A 395 1.51 7.76 11.67
CA LEU A 395 2.34 7.54 10.48
C LEU A 395 3.41 6.48 10.72
N VAL A 396 4.12 6.56 11.86
CA VAL A 396 5.15 5.59 12.21
C VAL A 396 4.56 4.19 12.36
N VAL A 397 3.44 4.05 13.08
CA VAL A 397 2.75 2.77 13.24
C VAL A 397 2.25 2.24 11.90
N TYR A 398 1.67 3.11 11.06
CA TYR A 398 1.17 2.73 9.75
C TYR A 398 2.29 2.22 8.83
N ALA A 399 3.40 2.94 8.71
CA ALA A 399 4.53 2.54 7.89
C ALA A 399 5.17 1.22 8.37
N LYS A 400 5.26 1.00 9.69
CA LYS A 400 5.73 -0.27 10.26
C LYS A 400 4.78 -1.42 9.97
N GLN A 401 3.47 -1.20 10.10
CA GLN A 401 2.47 -2.22 9.75
C GLN A 401 2.51 -2.55 8.26
N LEU A 402 2.65 -1.52 7.41
CA LEU A 402 2.79 -1.71 5.97
C LEU A 402 4.04 -2.54 5.63
N ALA A 403 5.16 -2.33 6.31
CA ALA A 403 6.36 -3.15 6.13
C ALA A 403 6.08 -4.64 6.41
N VAL A 404 5.38 -4.94 7.51
CA VAL A 404 4.96 -6.30 7.89
C VAL A 404 3.99 -6.91 6.87
N ASP A 405 3.06 -6.11 6.35
CA ASP A 405 2.07 -6.58 5.37
C ASP A 405 2.70 -6.85 3.99
N LEU A 406 3.77 -6.11 3.64
CA LEU A 406 4.49 -6.26 2.38
C LEU A 406 5.51 -7.42 2.40
N ASP A 407 6.06 -7.77 3.57
CA ASP A 407 7.03 -8.85 3.75
C ASP A 407 6.66 -10.19 3.08
N PRO A 408 5.44 -10.74 3.27
CA PRO A 408 5.06 -12.01 2.64
C PRO A 408 4.76 -11.90 1.14
N LEU A 409 4.60 -10.68 0.62
CA LEU A 409 4.13 -10.44 -0.75
C LEU A 409 5.28 -10.18 -1.74
N PHE A 410 6.38 -9.61 -1.26
CA PHE A 410 7.48 -9.12 -2.09
C PHE A 410 8.85 -9.56 -1.59
N ASP A 411 9.81 -9.67 -2.50
CA ASP A 411 11.23 -9.79 -2.13
C ASP A 411 11.73 -8.50 -1.44
N SER A 412 12.81 -8.60 -0.66
CA SER A 412 13.32 -7.50 0.16
C SER A 412 13.54 -6.20 -0.62
N GLN A 413 14.05 -6.28 -1.84
CA GLN A 413 14.32 -5.12 -2.68
C GLN A 413 13.03 -4.42 -3.11
N ARG A 414 12.02 -5.18 -3.58
CA ARG A 414 10.73 -4.61 -3.98
C ARG A 414 9.95 -4.09 -2.79
N ARG A 415 9.98 -4.79 -1.67
CA ARG A 415 9.38 -4.36 -0.41
C ARG A 415 9.96 -3.01 0.02
N ASP A 416 11.29 -2.87 0.03
CA ASP A 416 11.97 -1.64 0.44
C ASP A 416 11.73 -0.49 -0.54
N ASN A 417 11.61 -0.77 -1.85
CA ASN A 417 11.19 0.24 -2.83
C ASN A 417 9.77 0.75 -2.57
N LEU A 418 8.83 -0.15 -2.26
CA LEU A 418 7.42 0.21 -2.00
C LEU A 418 7.26 0.99 -0.69
N LEU A 419 7.87 0.48 0.39
CA LEU A 419 7.91 1.17 1.67
C LEU A 419 8.63 2.52 1.55
N GLY A 420 9.74 2.55 0.81
CA GLY A 420 10.51 3.75 0.51
C GLY A 420 9.66 4.81 -0.18
N GLY A 421 8.82 4.44 -1.16
CA GLY A 421 7.90 5.38 -1.81
C GLY A 421 6.88 6.01 -0.85
N VAL A 422 6.40 5.26 0.15
CA VAL A 422 5.49 5.78 1.18
C VAL A 422 6.23 6.70 2.15
N VAL A 423 7.43 6.29 2.61
CA VAL A 423 8.24 7.11 3.54
C VAL A 423 8.77 8.37 2.84
N GLU A 424 9.07 8.31 1.55
CA GLU A 424 9.41 9.48 0.74
C GLU A 424 8.29 10.50 0.73
N ALA A 425 7.04 10.09 0.54
CA ALA A 425 5.91 11.01 0.59
C ALA A 425 5.75 11.65 1.99
N ILE A 426 6.02 10.90 3.06
CA ILE A 426 6.06 11.44 4.43
C ILE A 426 7.19 12.47 4.55
N ALA A 427 8.41 12.12 4.12
CA ALA A 427 9.58 12.97 4.23
C ALA A 427 9.42 14.28 3.45
N VAL A 428 8.96 14.21 2.20
CA VAL A 428 8.67 15.38 1.35
C VAL A 428 7.63 16.28 2.02
N SER A 429 6.48 15.72 2.44
CA SER A 429 5.42 16.53 3.03
C SER A 429 5.85 17.20 4.33
N VAL A 430 6.57 16.49 5.20
CA VAL A 430 7.03 17.05 6.48
C VAL A 430 8.09 18.13 6.27
N VAL A 431 9.05 17.91 5.37
CA VAL A 431 10.07 18.93 5.03
C VAL A 431 9.42 20.16 4.41
N ASP A 432 8.51 19.98 3.45
CA ASP A 432 7.82 21.08 2.79
C ASP A 432 6.96 21.89 3.76
N ASP A 433 6.23 21.23 4.66
CA ASP A 433 5.44 21.89 5.70
C ASP A 433 6.32 22.74 6.63
N ILE A 434 7.48 22.22 7.04
CA ILE A 434 8.43 22.95 7.90
C ILE A 434 9.06 24.13 7.16
N LEU A 435 9.47 23.93 5.91
CA LEU A 435 10.06 24.99 5.08
C LEU A 435 9.06 26.09 4.69
N ALA A 436 7.75 25.80 4.78
CA ALA A 436 6.68 26.75 4.54
C ALA A 436 6.39 27.66 5.75
N LEU A 437 6.91 27.35 6.94
CA LEU A 437 6.74 28.20 8.14
C LEU A 437 7.53 29.51 8.00
N GLU A 438 6.85 30.64 8.18
CA GLU A 438 7.46 31.98 8.06
C GLU A 438 8.29 32.38 9.29
N ASP A 439 7.84 32.00 10.50
CA ASP A 439 8.48 32.27 11.78
C ASP A 439 8.35 31.03 12.67
N ILE A 440 9.46 30.58 13.24
CA ILE A 440 9.54 29.37 14.08
C ILE A 440 10.19 29.79 15.40
N THR A 441 9.40 29.82 16.47
CA THR A 441 9.91 30.13 17.80
C THR A 441 10.82 28.99 18.33
N GLU A 442 11.68 29.27 19.31
CA GLU A 442 12.55 28.24 19.92
C GLU A 442 11.75 27.07 20.53
N ALA A 443 10.59 27.38 21.13
CA ALA A 443 9.71 26.35 21.67
C ALA A 443 9.05 25.48 20.57
N GLU A 444 8.74 26.08 19.42
CA GLU A 444 8.27 25.34 18.23
C GLU A 444 9.36 24.48 17.63
N SER A 445 10.57 25.02 17.46
CA SER A 445 11.67 24.28 16.84
C SER A 445 12.05 23.04 17.68
N GLU A 446 12.01 23.14 19.01
CA GLU A 446 12.21 22.00 19.92
C GLU A 446 11.10 20.94 19.73
N LYS A 447 9.83 21.36 19.74
CA LYS A 447 8.68 20.45 19.60
C LYS A 447 8.61 19.81 18.21
N ILE A 448 8.80 20.57 17.13
CA ILE A 448 8.86 20.04 15.76
C ILE A 448 10.02 19.05 15.63
N GLY A 449 11.19 19.37 16.20
CA GLY A 449 12.31 18.44 16.20
C GLY A 449 11.99 17.12 16.92
N LEU A 450 11.22 17.15 18.02
CA LEU A 450 10.77 15.92 18.70
C LEU A 450 9.91 15.07 17.76
N LEU A 451 8.95 15.69 17.08
CA LEU A 451 8.07 15.03 16.12
C LEU A 451 8.85 14.42 14.95
N VAL A 452 9.73 15.20 14.31
CA VAL A 452 10.56 14.70 13.21
C VAL A 452 11.49 13.57 13.68
N GLY A 453 11.99 13.64 14.91
CA GLY A 453 12.80 12.58 15.51
C GLY A 453 12.07 11.24 15.70
N GLU A 454 10.74 11.22 15.84
CA GLU A 454 9.97 9.97 15.90
C GLU A 454 9.99 9.22 14.56
N LEU A 455 10.01 9.96 13.44
CA LEU A 455 10.07 9.41 12.09
C LEU A 455 11.39 8.68 11.81
N GLU A 456 12.50 9.10 12.42
CA GLU A 456 13.82 8.46 12.28
C GLU A 456 13.80 6.98 12.69
N SER A 457 12.85 6.56 13.53
CA SER A 457 12.68 5.14 13.90
C SER A 457 12.32 4.22 12.73
N LEU A 458 11.88 4.78 11.59
CA LEU A 458 11.56 4.04 10.36
C LEU A 458 12.79 3.47 9.66
N ASP A 459 14.00 4.00 9.91
CA ASP A 459 15.25 3.46 9.37
C ASP A 459 15.41 1.97 9.69
N SER A 460 14.94 1.54 10.87
CA SER A 460 14.98 0.14 11.30
C SER A 460 14.18 -0.85 10.45
N GLN A 461 13.28 -0.36 9.58
CA GLN A 461 12.41 -1.20 8.75
C GLN A 461 13.08 -1.64 7.44
N PHE A 462 14.15 -0.95 7.02
CA PHE A 462 14.82 -1.21 5.75
C PHE A 462 15.97 -2.21 5.94
N MET A 463 16.06 -3.22 5.08
CA MET A 463 17.11 -4.24 5.18
C MET A 463 18.24 -3.92 4.20
N GLY A 464 19.33 -3.35 4.71
CA GLY A 464 20.52 -3.09 3.92
C GLY A 464 21.76 -2.99 4.81
N GLY A 465 22.61 -4.02 4.76
CA GLY A 465 23.85 -4.06 5.53
C GLY A 465 24.90 -3.11 4.97
N SER A 466 25.14 -1.98 5.64
CA SER A 466 26.45 -1.36 5.85
C SER A 466 26.28 -0.18 6.84
N ASP A 467 27.38 0.46 7.24
CA ASP A 467 27.43 1.55 8.23
C ASP A 467 26.66 2.86 7.86
N VAL A 468 25.89 2.89 6.76
CA VAL A 468 25.11 4.04 6.26
C VAL A 468 23.61 3.71 6.31
N SER A 469 22.78 4.68 6.70
CA SER A 469 21.31 4.56 6.82
C SER A 469 20.71 3.96 5.55
N ALA A 470 20.30 2.69 5.62
CA ALA A 470 19.91 1.89 4.46
C ALA A 470 18.73 2.52 3.71
N ILE A 471 17.82 3.12 4.47
CA ILE A 471 16.65 3.86 3.99
C ILE A 471 17.00 5.01 3.04
N ALA A 472 18.17 5.66 3.19
CA ALA A 472 18.58 6.77 2.32
C ALA A 472 18.77 6.33 0.85
N THR A 473 18.92 5.03 0.62
CA THR A 473 19.01 4.47 -0.73
C THR A 473 17.64 4.37 -1.42
N PHE A 474 16.57 4.29 -0.63
CA PHE A 474 15.19 4.11 -1.09
C PHE A 474 14.36 5.38 -0.97
N VAL A 475 14.78 6.31 -0.11
CA VAL A 475 14.07 7.54 0.24
C VAL A 475 14.98 8.74 -0.05
N PRO A 476 14.90 9.33 -1.25
CA PRO A 476 15.74 10.46 -1.66
C PRO A 476 15.72 11.65 -0.70
N HIS A 477 14.58 11.98 -0.09
CA HIS A 477 14.46 13.12 0.84
C HIS A 477 14.80 12.77 2.28
N TRP A 478 15.27 11.54 2.57
CA TRP A 478 15.56 11.10 3.92
C TRP A 478 16.66 11.92 4.59
N LEU A 479 17.78 12.13 3.89
CA LEU A 479 18.88 12.92 4.43
C LEU A 479 18.46 14.37 4.67
N LYS A 480 17.65 14.94 3.75
CA LYS A 480 17.07 16.28 3.92
C LYS A 480 16.18 16.37 5.16
N LEU A 481 15.37 15.35 5.45
CA LEU A 481 14.56 15.27 6.68
C LEU A 481 15.45 15.24 7.93
N CYS A 482 16.47 14.38 7.96
CA CYS A 482 17.41 14.29 9.07
C CYS A 482 18.15 15.61 9.31
N TYR A 483 18.67 16.23 8.25
CA TYR A 483 19.34 17.54 8.36
C TYR A 483 18.37 18.67 8.74
N THR A 484 17.10 18.61 8.33
CA THR A 484 16.06 19.54 8.81
C THR A 484 15.91 19.40 10.32
N ASN A 485 15.83 18.17 10.85
CA ASN A 485 15.76 17.92 12.29
C ASN A 485 17.00 18.44 13.04
N GLU A 486 18.20 18.29 12.45
CA GLU A 486 19.42 18.84 13.02
C GLU A 486 19.42 20.37 13.03
N ILE A 487 19.02 21.03 11.93
CA ILE A 487 18.97 22.49 11.82
C ILE A 487 17.99 23.10 12.82
N LEU A 488 16.80 22.51 13.01
CA LEU A 488 15.79 22.97 13.97
C LEU A 488 16.32 23.06 15.42
N ARG A 489 17.35 22.25 15.75
CA ARG A 489 17.94 22.15 17.08
C ARG A 489 19.35 22.75 17.19
N ALA A 490 19.91 23.20 16.07
CA ALA A 490 21.25 23.73 16.00
C ALA A 490 21.29 25.23 16.30
N ASN A 491 22.46 25.72 16.71
CA ASN A 491 22.70 27.16 16.75
C ASN A 491 23.32 27.64 15.42
N LEU A 492 23.33 28.96 15.19
CA LEU A 492 23.90 29.59 13.99
C LEU A 492 25.34 29.18 13.67
N VAL A 493 26.18 28.90 14.69
CA VAL A 493 27.59 28.51 14.46
C VAL A 493 27.65 27.09 13.91
N ASP A 494 26.86 26.19 14.47
CA ASP A 494 26.77 24.80 14.02
C ASP A 494 26.18 24.72 12.61
N ILE A 495 25.15 25.52 12.29
CA ILE A 495 24.58 25.61 10.93
C ILE A 495 25.62 26.15 9.95
N THR A 496 26.39 27.17 10.33
CA THR A 496 27.48 27.69 9.49
C THR A 496 28.52 26.60 9.20
N TYR A 497 28.88 25.81 10.22
CA TYR A 497 29.81 24.70 10.04
C TYR A 497 29.24 23.61 9.12
N LEU A 498 27.98 23.22 9.28
CA LEU A 498 27.31 22.23 8.42
C LEU A 498 27.23 22.67 6.96
N PHE A 499 27.01 23.97 6.73
CA PHE A 499 27.06 24.56 5.40
C PHE A 499 28.47 24.53 4.81
N GLU A 500 29.47 25.00 5.57
CA GLU A 500 30.87 25.04 5.12
C GLU A 500 31.49 23.65 4.91
N SER A 501 31.03 22.63 5.65
CA SER A 501 31.47 21.25 5.46
C SER A 501 30.84 20.57 4.24
N GLY A 502 29.93 21.24 3.53
CA GLY A 502 29.21 20.68 2.38
C GLY A 502 28.20 19.61 2.78
N SER A 503 27.74 19.60 4.03
CA SER A 503 26.78 18.60 4.52
C SER A 503 25.32 18.93 4.15
N LEU A 504 25.03 20.19 3.82
CA LEU A 504 23.68 20.67 3.46
C LEU A 504 23.43 20.71 1.94
N VAL A 505 24.02 19.77 1.19
CA VAL A 505 23.92 19.71 -0.28
C VAL A 505 22.50 19.44 -0.81
N ASP A 506 21.62 18.88 0.01
CA ASP A 506 20.23 18.58 -0.36
C ASP A 506 19.29 19.80 -0.25
N PHE A 507 19.79 20.95 0.23
CA PHE A 507 19.04 22.19 0.32
C PHE A 507 19.43 23.14 -0.80
N THR A 508 18.42 23.74 -1.42
CA THR A 508 18.64 24.91 -2.28
C THR A 508 19.03 26.13 -1.43
N PRO A 509 19.80 27.09 -1.98
CA PRO A 509 20.13 28.32 -1.28
C PRO A 509 18.89 29.07 -0.77
N GLN A 510 17.79 29.03 -1.52
CA GLN A 510 16.54 29.68 -1.16
C GLN A 510 15.84 28.98 0.02
N GLU A 511 15.85 27.65 0.06
CA GLU A 511 15.29 26.90 1.19
C GLU A 511 16.07 27.17 2.47
N LEU A 512 17.41 27.17 2.38
CA LEU A 512 18.26 27.41 3.54
C LEU A 512 18.17 28.86 4.05
N ASP A 513 18.14 29.85 3.15
CA ASP A 513 17.91 31.26 3.52
C ASP A 513 16.57 31.43 4.25
N ARG A 514 15.48 30.83 3.74
CA ARG A 514 14.16 30.87 4.37
C ARG A 514 14.17 30.22 5.75
N LEU A 515 14.69 29.01 5.87
CA LEU A 515 14.73 28.28 7.14
C LEU A 515 15.56 29.02 8.21
N VAL A 516 16.70 29.61 7.83
CA VAL A 516 17.53 30.41 8.75
C VAL A 516 16.83 31.69 9.19
N ARG A 517 16.05 32.33 8.30
CA ARG A 517 15.24 33.51 8.65
C ARG A 517 14.09 33.15 9.58
N ALA A 518 13.45 32.00 9.35
CA ALA A 518 12.34 31.52 10.17
C ALA A 518 12.80 31.16 11.60
N LEU A 519 14.00 30.59 11.76
CA LEU A 519 14.52 30.14 13.07
C LEU A 519 15.21 31.23 13.90
N PHE A 520 15.75 32.28 13.27
CA PHE A 520 16.61 33.24 13.96
C PHE A 520 16.24 34.69 13.67
N ALA A 521 16.10 35.47 14.75
CA ALA A 521 15.98 36.91 14.68
C ALA A 521 17.20 37.60 14.04
N ASP A 522 17.00 38.86 13.61
CA ASP A 522 18.00 39.69 12.95
C ASP A 522 19.26 39.86 13.81
N SER A 523 20.39 39.31 13.34
CA SER A 523 21.69 39.42 14.00
C SER A 523 22.83 39.45 12.99
N GLN A 524 23.96 40.03 13.39
CA GLN A 524 25.15 40.11 12.52
C GLN A 524 25.62 38.72 12.07
N LYS A 525 25.58 37.71 12.96
CA LYS A 525 25.94 36.32 12.63
C LYS A 525 25.01 35.72 11.57
N ARG A 526 23.71 35.99 11.69
CA ARG A 526 22.71 35.55 10.71
C ARG A 526 22.96 36.20 9.36
N THR A 527 23.18 37.51 9.31
CA THR A 527 23.46 38.23 8.06
C THR A 527 24.72 37.68 7.37
N THR A 528 25.80 37.43 8.11
CA THR A 528 27.03 36.85 7.53
C THR A 528 26.80 35.43 6.98
N LEU A 529 25.98 34.60 7.64
CA LEU A 529 25.62 33.29 7.12
C LEU A 529 24.77 33.40 5.86
N LEU A 530 23.75 34.27 5.85
CA LEU A 530 22.88 34.48 4.71
C LEU A 530 23.62 35.04 3.49
N GLU A 531 24.59 35.93 3.71
CA GLU A 531 25.51 36.38 2.65
C GLU A 531 26.26 35.19 2.04
N LYS A 532 26.82 34.30 2.87
CA LYS A 532 27.52 33.09 2.38
C LYS A 532 26.63 32.11 1.62
N ILE A 533 25.34 32.04 1.94
CA ILE A 533 24.38 31.16 1.25
C ILE A 533 23.96 31.75 -0.11
N GLY A 534 23.85 33.08 -0.20
CA GLY A 534 23.40 33.78 -1.40
C GLY A 534 24.47 34.03 -2.47
N PHE A 535 25.74 33.73 -2.18
CA PHE A 535 26.87 33.70 -3.12
C PHE A 535 27.18 32.26 -3.52
#